data_AF-A0A959YZ87-F1
#
_entry.id   AF-A0A959YZ87-F1
#
_cell.length_a   1.000
_cell.length_b   1.000
_cell.length_c   1.000
_cell.angle_alpha   90.00
_cell.angle_beta   90.00
_cell.angle_gamma   90.00
#
_symmetry.space_group_name_H-M   'P 1'
#
loop_
_entity.id
_entity.type
_entity.pdbx_description
1 polymer ?
#
loop_
_entity_poly.entity_id
_entity_poly.type
_entity_poly.pdbx_seq_one_letter_code
_entity_poly.pdbx_strand_id
1 'polypeptide(L)'
;NDCTALEYSNTQSTTGNRIYNNRLYARGGTQTWGLAVFNLWGTEIVFNSVLVEGDTPPEAHAFYHLSNFDDGEDTEVRNNIFANQAGGRAWYVKQPANVAQEDHNVLFTTGDTLASLGSTHYLDLASYQIGSGLGMNSVDLDPVFALAPDLHLNSCVLDGLGTPVSWVLFDADNDPRHPSSPDPGADEFSFTAVPLSAPGITVPSSQLPLVLTAPDGGPWSWITGATTQSINVFVGGLYSCTFTDVNGCTWTIDQAVTVNINTGLEPASTPAGLLVFPNPATTSLTIGGVELPARIQLLSLDGRLVRSELLTSPVLQVSDLHQGTYLLRTEGVVGMPIRIQVLR
;
A
#
# COMPACT_ATOMS: atom_id res chain seq x y z
N ASN A 1 -15.59 -7.02 -32.37
CA ASN A 1 -14.91 -6.96 -33.68
C ASN A 1 -13.43 -7.03 -33.38
N ASP A 2 -12.73 -7.94 -34.04
CA ASP A 2 -11.41 -8.43 -33.65
C ASP A 2 -10.36 -7.32 -33.46
N CYS A 3 -9.38 -7.54 -32.58
CA CYS A 3 -8.36 -6.55 -32.26
C CYS A 3 -6.97 -7.19 -32.17
N THR A 4 -6.01 -6.61 -32.89
CA THR A 4 -4.59 -6.99 -32.81
C THR A 4 -3.78 -5.74 -32.49
N ALA A 5 -2.95 -5.76 -31.44
CA ALA A 5 -2.09 -4.61 -31.13
C ALA A 5 -0.88 -4.52 -32.07
N LEU A 6 -0.16 -5.64 -32.26
CA LEU A 6 0.92 -5.72 -33.25
C LEU A 6 0.88 -7.06 -33.99
N GLU A 7 0.96 -6.98 -35.31
CA GLU A 7 1.13 -8.12 -36.19
C GLU A 7 2.47 -8.03 -36.90
N TYR A 8 3.26 -9.09 -36.82
CA TYR A 8 4.54 -9.20 -37.52
C TYR A 8 4.63 -10.51 -38.30
N SER A 9 5.23 -10.42 -39.48
CA SER A 9 5.56 -11.57 -40.30
C SER A 9 6.80 -11.28 -41.11
N ASN A 10 7.61 -12.31 -41.33
CA ASN A 10 8.78 -12.28 -42.19
C ASN A 10 8.85 -13.53 -43.08
N THR A 11 9.93 -13.66 -43.83
CA THR A 11 10.22 -14.83 -44.66
C THR A 11 11.37 -15.64 -44.09
N GLN A 12 11.45 -16.91 -44.46
CA GLN A 12 12.54 -17.81 -44.08
C GLN A 12 13.92 -17.23 -44.44
N SER A 13 14.93 -17.59 -43.66
CA SER A 13 16.34 -17.19 -43.86
C SER A 13 16.62 -15.68 -43.71
N THR A 14 15.76 -14.95 -42.98
CA THR A 14 16.04 -13.57 -42.58
C THR A 14 16.79 -13.55 -41.25
N THR A 15 17.66 -12.55 -41.02
CA THR A 15 18.42 -12.40 -39.76
C THR A 15 18.40 -10.95 -39.32
N GLY A 16 18.53 -10.73 -38.01
CA GLY A 16 18.56 -9.38 -37.43
C GLY A 16 17.18 -8.74 -37.27
N ASN A 17 16.10 -9.53 -37.33
CA ASN A 17 14.76 -9.05 -37.03
C ASN A 17 14.63 -8.84 -35.52
N ARG A 18 14.11 -7.69 -35.09
CA ARG A 18 14.03 -7.33 -33.67
C ARG A 18 12.70 -6.68 -33.35
N ILE A 19 12.03 -7.17 -32.32
CA ILE A 19 10.83 -6.58 -31.73
C ILE A 19 11.15 -6.32 -30.26
N TYR A 20 11.34 -5.06 -29.88
CA TYR A 20 11.77 -4.73 -28.52
C TYR A 20 11.26 -3.38 -28.01
N ASN A 21 11.18 -3.25 -26.68
CA ASN A 21 10.73 -2.04 -25.97
C ASN A 21 9.34 -1.55 -26.41
N ASN A 22 8.45 -2.44 -26.86
CA ASN A 22 7.10 -2.05 -27.24
C ASN A 22 6.13 -2.21 -26.05
N ARG A 23 5.30 -1.19 -25.81
CA ARG A 23 4.10 -1.29 -24.97
C ARG A 23 2.90 -1.54 -25.87
N LEU A 24 2.36 -2.75 -25.82
CA LEU A 24 1.29 -3.22 -26.69
C LEU A 24 0.04 -3.50 -25.85
N TYR A 25 -1.05 -2.80 -26.13
CA TYR A 25 -2.34 -2.99 -25.48
C TYR A 25 -3.41 -3.32 -26.52
N ALA A 26 -4.09 -4.45 -26.34
CA ALA A 26 -5.23 -4.84 -27.16
C ALA A 26 -6.46 -5.11 -26.28
N ARG A 27 -7.62 -4.60 -26.69
CA ARG A 27 -8.90 -4.89 -26.06
C ARG A 27 -9.95 -5.21 -27.10
N GLY A 28 -10.51 -6.42 -27.04
CA GLY A 28 -11.43 -6.93 -28.06
C GLY A 28 -12.56 -7.81 -27.51
N GLY A 29 -13.47 -8.19 -28.42
CA GLY A 29 -14.75 -8.84 -28.07
C GLY A 29 -15.09 -10.11 -28.88
N THR A 30 -14.29 -10.49 -29.89
CA THR A 30 -14.43 -11.78 -30.58
C THR A 30 -13.10 -12.56 -30.68
N GLN A 31 -12.04 -11.93 -31.21
CA GLN A 31 -10.67 -12.45 -31.22
C GLN A 31 -9.72 -11.29 -30.88
N THR A 32 -8.73 -11.54 -30.00
CA THR A 32 -7.84 -10.48 -29.52
C THR A 32 -6.40 -10.95 -29.41
N TRP A 33 -5.47 -10.29 -30.11
CA TRP A 33 -4.04 -10.64 -30.06
C TRP A 33 -3.21 -9.43 -29.62
N GLY A 34 -2.34 -9.64 -28.63
CA GLY A 34 -1.37 -8.63 -28.22
C GLY A 34 -0.26 -8.51 -29.25
N LEU A 35 0.67 -9.47 -29.21
CA LEU A 35 1.75 -9.64 -30.18
C LEU A 35 1.50 -10.90 -31.02
N ALA A 36 1.07 -10.72 -32.26
CA ALA A 36 0.88 -11.80 -33.23
C ALA A 36 2.07 -11.91 -34.17
N VAL A 37 2.62 -13.12 -34.30
CA VAL A 37 3.80 -13.42 -35.12
C VAL A 37 3.52 -14.65 -36.00
N PHE A 38 3.59 -14.49 -37.32
CA PHE A 38 3.28 -15.59 -38.26
C PHE A 38 4.53 -16.29 -38.80
N ASN A 39 5.69 -15.66 -38.69
CA ASN A 39 6.99 -16.25 -38.98
C ASN A 39 8.04 -15.61 -38.07
N LEU A 40 8.94 -16.43 -37.55
CA LEU A 40 9.85 -16.10 -36.45
C LEU A 40 11.33 -16.30 -36.79
N TRP A 41 11.66 -16.65 -38.04
CA TRP A 41 13.03 -16.95 -38.44
C TRP A 41 13.99 -15.81 -38.07
N GLY A 42 15.01 -16.11 -37.24
CA GLY A 42 16.06 -15.18 -36.85
C GLY A 42 15.54 -13.89 -36.19
N THR A 43 14.45 -14.00 -35.44
CA THR A 43 13.80 -12.88 -34.74
C THR A 43 14.11 -12.90 -33.25
N GLU A 44 14.60 -11.77 -32.73
CA GLU A 44 14.76 -11.50 -31.31
C GLU A 44 13.55 -10.68 -30.82
N ILE A 45 12.78 -11.23 -29.88
CA ILE A 45 11.64 -10.57 -29.24
C ILE A 45 12.00 -10.38 -27.78
N VAL A 46 12.37 -9.15 -27.41
CA VAL A 46 12.90 -8.87 -26.06
C VAL A 46 12.29 -7.62 -25.46
N PHE A 47 12.04 -7.62 -24.15
CA PHE A 47 11.62 -6.40 -23.44
C PHE A 47 10.34 -5.73 -23.99
N ASN A 48 9.35 -6.51 -24.42
CA ASN A 48 8.04 -5.98 -24.78
C ASN A 48 7.07 -6.16 -23.60
N SER A 49 6.25 -5.15 -23.32
CA SER A 49 5.13 -5.24 -22.38
C SER A 49 3.84 -5.39 -23.17
N VAL A 50 3.16 -6.51 -23.01
CA VAL A 50 1.94 -6.83 -23.76
C VAL A 50 0.80 -7.13 -22.81
N LEU A 51 -0.29 -6.36 -22.93
CA LEU A 51 -1.51 -6.55 -22.16
C LEU A 51 -2.70 -6.77 -23.10
N VAL A 52 -3.45 -7.84 -22.84
CA VAL A 52 -4.70 -8.16 -23.52
C VAL A 52 -5.86 -8.14 -22.52
N GLU A 53 -6.90 -7.37 -22.82
CA GLU A 53 -8.16 -7.30 -22.06
C GLU A 53 -9.38 -7.58 -22.95
N GLY A 54 -10.55 -7.77 -22.33
CA GLY A 54 -11.83 -7.94 -23.03
C GLY A 54 -12.56 -9.23 -22.65
N ASP A 55 -13.52 -9.64 -23.49
CA ASP A 55 -14.49 -10.69 -23.16
C ASP A 55 -14.40 -11.89 -24.14
N THR A 56 -13.18 -12.40 -24.39
CA THR A 56 -12.92 -13.37 -25.49
C THR A 56 -12.10 -14.61 -25.16
N PRO A 57 -12.38 -15.33 -24.07
CA PRO A 57 -11.77 -16.64 -23.87
C PRO A 57 -12.35 -17.65 -24.89
N PRO A 58 -11.55 -18.53 -25.54
CA PRO A 58 -10.10 -18.73 -25.42
C PRO A 58 -9.25 -18.10 -26.55
N GLU A 59 -9.87 -17.28 -27.41
CA GLU A 59 -9.26 -16.66 -28.62
C GLU A 59 -8.49 -15.37 -28.34
N ALA A 60 -8.38 -14.99 -27.07
CA ALA A 60 -7.48 -13.95 -26.62
C ALA A 60 -6.07 -14.52 -26.38
N HIS A 61 -5.03 -13.87 -26.91
CA HIS A 61 -3.63 -14.27 -26.73
C HIS A 61 -2.73 -13.06 -26.50
N ALA A 62 -1.94 -13.04 -25.43
CA ALA A 62 -0.94 -11.99 -25.24
C ALA A 62 0.23 -12.15 -26.23
N PHE A 63 0.81 -13.35 -26.30
CA PHE A 63 1.69 -13.76 -27.39
C PHE A 63 1.03 -14.85 -28.25
N TYR A 64 1.01 -14.64 -29.55
CA TYR A 64 0.42 -15.56 -30.52
C TYR A 64 1.37 -15.85 -31.66
N HIS A 65 1.88 -17.08 -31.73
CA HIS A 65 2.62 -17.56 -32.89
C HIS A 65 1.80 -18.54 -33.73
N LEU A 66 1.69 -18.25 -35.03
CA LEU A 66 1.05 -19.11 -36.02
C LEU A 66 1.87 -19.27 -37.30
N SER A 67 2.70 -20.31 -37.35
CA SER A 67 3.27 -20.85 -38.59
C SER A 67 2.81 -22.29 -38.80
N ASN A 68 2.66 -22.68 -40.07
CA ASN A 68 2.44 -24.08 -40.46
C ASN A 68 3.74 -24.82 -40.80
N PHE A 69 4.86 -24.10 -40.81
CA PHE A 69 6.17 -24.64 -41.15
C PHE A 69 6.96 -24.89 -39.86
N ASP A 70 7.70 -26.00 -39.83
CA ASP A 70 8.73 -26.27 -38.81
C ASP A 70 10.04 -25.65 -39.28
N ASP A 71 10.11 -24.33 -39.17
CA ASP A 71 11.16 -23.51 -39.78
C ASP A 71 11.81 -22.51 -38.82
N GLY A 72 11.42 -22.46 -37.55
CA GLY A 72 12.18 -21.68 -36.58
C GLY A 72 13.38 -22.47 -36.08
N GLU A 73 14.54 -22.22 -36.66
CA GLU A 73 15.81 -22.32 -35.95
C GLU A 73 16.25 -20.85 -35.69
N ASP A 74 16.69 -20.53 -34.47
CA ASP A 74 17.23 -19.23 -34.05
C ASP A 74 16.26 -18.12 -33.58
N THR A 75 15.04 -18.42 -33.14
CA THR A 75 14.18 -17.43 -32.45
C THR A 75 14.49 -17.34 -30.97
N GLU A 76 14.64 -16.12 -30.47
CA GLU A 76 14.85 -15.80 -29.06
C GLU A 76 13.71 -14.93 -28.54
N VAL A 77 12.99 -15.40 -27.53
CA VAL A 77 11.91 -14.67 -26.87
C VAL A 77 12.20 -14.60 -25.38
N ARG A 78 12.67 -13.45 -24.87
CA ARG A 78 12.98 -13.31 -23.43
C ARG A 78 12.76 -11.93 -22.87
N ASN A 79 12.69 -11.82 -21.55
CA ASN A 79 12.49 -10.57 -20.84
C ASN A 79 11.22 -9.83 -21.29
N ASN A 80 10.20 -10.51 -21.78
CA ASN A 80 8.93 -9.86 -22.15
C ASN A 80 7.91 -10.05 -21.02
N ILE A 81 6.90 -9.20 -21.00
CA ILE A 81 5.67 -9.39 -20.23
C ILE A 81 4.54 -9.72 -21.21
N PHE A 82 3.94 -10.90 -21.05
CA PHE A 82 2.78 -11.34 -21.81
C PHE A 82 1.62 -11.61 -20.85
N ALA A 83 0.78 -10.60 -20.64
CA ALA A 83 -0.36 -10.65 -19.72
C ALA A 83 -1.69 -10.68 -20.47
N ASN A 84 -2.54 -11.65 -20.13
CA ASN A 84 -3.87 -11.81 -20.69
C ASN A 84 -4.94 -11.79 -19.58
N GLN A 85 -5.56 -10.63 -19.40
CA GLN A 85 -6.64 -10.44 -18.43
C GLN A 85 -8.04 -10.76 -19.00
N ALA A 86 -8.13 -11.14 -20.29
CA ALA A 86 -9.38 -11.50 -20.96
C ALA A 86 -9.78 -12.99 -20.78
N GLY A 87 -9.08 -13.74 -19.93
CA GLY A 87 -9.28 -15.18 -19.71
C GLY A 87 -8.72 -16.08 -20.81
N GLY A 88 -8.00 -15.53 -21.79
CA GLY A 88 -7.31 -16.29 -22.84
C GLY A 88 -5.92 -16.75 -22.42
N ARG A 89 -5.04 -17.11 -23.36
CA ARG A 89 -3.69 -17.61 -23.00
C ARG A 89 -2.68 -16.47 -22.95
N ALA A 90 -1.71 -16.55 -22.05
CA ALA A 90 -0.55 -15.67 -22.07
C ALA A 90 0.33 -16.01 -23.30
N TRP A 91 0.53 -17.30 -23.53
CA TRP A 91 1.48 -17.81 -24.53
C TRP A 91 0.84 -18.86 -25.43
N TYR A 92 0.89 -18.65 -26.74
CA TYR A 92 0.48 -19.65 -27.73
C TYR A 92 1.52 -19.76 -28.84
N VAL A 93 1.99 -20.98 -29.08
CA VAL A 93 2.89 -21.31 -30.18
C VAL A 93 2.36 -22.54 -30.90
N LYS A 94 2.04 -22.40 -32.18
CA LYS A 94 1.54 -23.53 -32.97
C LYS A 94 2.58 -24.63 -33.20
N GLN A 95 3.78 -24.26 -33.63
CA GLN A 95 4.88 -25.21 -33.86
C GLN A 95 5.95 -25.00 -32.80
N PRO A 96 6.09 -25.91 -31.80
CA PRO A 96 6.99 -25.71 -30.67
C PRO A 96 8.45 -25.54 -31.10
N ALA A 97 8.85 -26.23 -32.18
CA ALA A 97 10.19 -26.12 -32.74
C ALA A 97 10.54 -24.68 -33.14
N ASN A 98 9.55 -23.84 -33.48
CA ASN A 98 9.80 -22.50 -33.99
C ASN A 98 10.25 -21.49 -32.95
N VAL A 99 10.19 -21.83 -31.66
CA VAL A 99 10.75 -21.02 -30.59
C VAL A 99 11.93 -21.77 -30.01
N ALA A 100 13.13 -21.42 -30.49
CA ALA A 100 14.36 -22.11 -30.11
C ALA A 100 14.79 -21.78 -28.68
N GLN A 101 14.57 -20.53 -28.25
CA GLN A 101 14.91 -20.05 -26.91
C GLN A 101 13.77 -19.19 -26.36
N GLU A 102 13.19 -19.63 -25.26
CA GLU A 102 12.24 -18.85 -24.48
C GLU A 102 12.67 -18.90 -23.02
N ASP A 103 12.89 -17.75 -22.40
CA ASP A 103 13.33 -17.66 -21.01
C ASP A 103 13.10 -16.28 -20.40
N HIS A 104 13.10 -16.15 -19.06
CA HIS A 104 12.95 -14.87 -18.35
C HIS A 104 11.73 -14.03 -18.77
N ASN A 105 10.66 -14.62 -19.28
CA ASN A 105 9.42 -13.91 -19.58
C ASN A 105 8.49 -13.92 -18.36
N VAL A 106 7.70 -12.87 -18.21
CA VAL A 106 6.57 -12.83 -17.29
C VAL A 106 5.33 -13.24 -18.08
N LEU A 107 4.75 -14.38 -17.71
CA LEU A 107 3.51 -14.87 -18.29
C LEU A 107 2.39 -14.66 -17.28
N PHE A 108 1.22 -14.25 -17.74
CA PHE A 108 0.07 -14.15 -16.86
C PHE A 108 -1.25 -14.34 -17.59
N THR A 109 -2.17 -15.07 -16.96
CA THR A 109 -3.56 -15.14 -17.42
C THR A 109 -4.56 -15.18 -16.27
N THR A 110 -5.74 -14.60 -16.50
CA THR A 110 -6.93 -14.80 -15.64
C THR A 110 -7.72 -16.06 -15.98
N GLY A 111 -7.35 -16.77 -17.06
CA GLY A 111 -7.99 -18.00 -17.52
C GLY A 111 -7.30 -19.27 -17.02
N ASP A 112 -7.90 -20.43 -17.31
CA ASP A 112 -7.43 -21.73 -16.80
C ASP A 112 -6.15 -22.25 -17.48
N THR A 113 -5.74 -21.69 -18.61
CA THR A 113 -4.60 -22.17 -19.41
C THR A 113 -3.59 -21.05 -19.63
N LEU A 114 -2.43 -21.14 -18.98
CA LEU A 114 -1.33 -20.18 -19.15
C LEU A 114 -0.74 -20.22 -20.56
N ALA A 115 -0.33 -21.41 -20.99
CA ALA A 115 0.49 -21.59 -22.19
C ALA A 115 0.01 -22.74 -23.06
N SER A 116 0.30 -22.70 -24.37
CA SER A 116 0.02 -23.81 -25.27
C SER A 116 1.08 -23.94 -26.35
N LEU A 117 1.50 -25.18 -26.57
CA LEU A 117 2.48 -25.58 -27.57
C LEU A 117 1.85 -26.65 -28.47
N GLY A 118 1.53 -26.28 -29.71
CA GLY A 118 0.74 -27.11 -30.62
C GLY A 118 -0.62 -27.45 -30.03
N SER A 119 -0.89 -28.74 -29.87
CA SER A 119 -2.13 -29.25 -29.26
C SER A 119 -2.05 -29.44 -27.75
N THR A 120 -0.91 -29.15 -27.12
CA THR A 120 -0.70 -29.35 -25.68
C THR A 120 -1.01 -28.05 -24.94
N HIS A 121 -1.78 -28.16 -23.86
CA HIS A 121 -2.20 -27.05 -23.01
C HIS A 121 -1.59 -27.19 -21.61
N TYR A 122 -0.96 -26.13 -21.12
CA TYR A 122 -0.33 -26.06 -19.82
C TYR A 122 -1.11 -25.08 -18.95
N LEU A 123 -1.59 -25.56 -17.81
CA LEU A 123 -2.45 -24.78 -16.92
C LEU A 123 -1.64 -23.74 -16.13
N ASP A 124 -0.39 -24.08 -15.83
CA ASP A 124 0.53 -23.27 -15.04
C ASP A 124 1.94 -23.31 -15.63
N LEU A 125 2.82 -22.44 -15.13
CA LEU A 125 4.20 -22.38 -15.59
C LEU A 125 5.00 -23.64 -15.24
N ALA A 126 4.73 -24.27 -14.10
CA ALA A 126 5.44 -25.47 -13.68
C ALA A 126 5.24 -26.63 -14.68
N SER A 127 4.01 -26.85 -15.13
CA SER A 127 3.69 -27.85 -16.16
C SER A 127 4.26 -27.46 -17.52
N TYR A 128 4.26 -26.17 -17.88
CA TYR A 128 4.88 -25.67 -19.10
C TYR A 128 6.40 -25.92 -19.12
N GLN A 129 7.11 -25.57 -18.06
CA GLN A 129 8.56 -25.78 -17.94
C GLN A 129 8.93 -27.26 -18.03
N ILE A 130 8.20 -28.13 -17.31
CA ILE A 130 8.44 -29.58 -17.35
C ILE A 130 8.14 -30.16 -18.74
N GLY A 131 7.04 -29.76 -19.37
CA GLY A 131 6.59 -30.34 -20.63
C GLY A 131 7.33 -29.82 -21.86
N SER A 132 7.76 -28.56 -21.84
CA SER A 132 8.44 -27.91 -22.96
C SER A 132 9.96 -27.91 -22.85
N GLY A 133 10.50 -27.87 -21.63
CA GLY A 133 11.91 -27.58 -21.37
C GLY A 133 12.30 -26.11 -21.62
N LEU A 134 11.33 -25.23 -21.87
CA LEU A 134 11.49 -23.79 -22.09
C LEU A 134 11.09 -23.00 -20.84
N GLY A 135 11.45 -21.71 -20.79
CA GLY A 135 10.97 -20.77 -19.79
C GLY A 135 11.47 -21.06 -18.38
N MET A 136 12.65 -21.66 -18.24
CA MET A 136 13.15 -22.18 -16.96
C MET A 136 13.37 -21.10 -15.90
N ASN A 137 13.59 -19.85 -16.31
CA ASN A 137 13.69 -18.66 -15.47
C ASN A 137 12.53 -17.68 -15.72
N SER A 138 11.53 -18.05 -16.52
CA SER A 138 10.28 -17.31 -16.66
C SER A 138 9.47 -17.38 -15.35
N VAL A 139 8.50 -16.47 -15.18
CA VAL A 139 7.64 -16.39 -13.99
C VAL A 139 6.16 -16.25 -14.36
N ASP A 140 5.27 -16.75 -13.50
CA ASP A 140 3.82 -16.65 -13.65
C ASP A 140 3.29 -15.63 -12.62
N LEU A 141 3.25 -14.36 -13.03
CA LEU A 141 2.95 -13.23 -12.14
C LEU A 141 2.14 -12.16 -12.88
N ASP A 142 1.08 -11.66 -12.24
CA ASP A 142 0.35 -10.49 -12.75
C ASP A 142 1.27 -9.27 -12.71
N PRO A 143 1.50 -8.56 -13.83
CA PRO A 143 2.26 -7.31 -13.82
C PRO A 143 1.51 -6.16 -13.12
N VAL A 144 0.21 -6.28 -12.89
CA VAL A 144 -0.66 -5.32 -12.20
C VAL A 144 -0.55 -3.89 -12.73
N PHE A 145 -0.42 -3.71 -14.05
CA PHE A 145 -0.31 -2.40 -14.70
C PHE A 145 -1.37 -1.42 -14.16
N ALA A 146 -0.92 -0.27 -13.64
CA ALA A 146 -1.78 0.63 -12.85
C ALA A 146 -2.97 1.18 -13.65
N LEU A 147 -2.77 1.51 -14.94
CA LEU A 147 -3.76 2.17 -15.78
C LEU A 147 -3.55 1.81 -17.26
N ALA A 148 -4.19 0.76 -17.78
CA ALA A 148 -4.18 0.53 -19.22
C ALA A 148 -4.74 1.77 -20.00
N PRO A 149 -4.14 2.19 -21.14
CA PRO A 149 -3.08 1.52 -21.90
C PRO A 149 -1.65 1.86 -21.45
N ASP A 150 -1.49 2.55 -20.32
CA ASP A 150 -0.18 2.77 -19.73
C ASP A 150 0.34 1.47 -19.08
N LEU A 151 1.45 0.97 -19.61
CA LEU A 151 2.09 -0.29 -19.22
C LEU A 151 3.45 -0.08 -18.54
N HIS A 152 3.63 1.04 -17.82
CA HIS A 152 4.71 1.16 -16.85
C HIS A 152 4.56 0.12 -15.74
N LEU A 153 5.68 -0.43 -15.32
CA LEU A 153 5.75 -1.37 -14.20
C LEU A 153 5.50 -0.64 -12.89
N ASN A 154 4.66 -1.25 -12.06
CA ASN A 154 4.40 -0.83 -10.69
C ASN A 154 4.55 -2.01 -9.70
N SER A 155 5.03 -3.15 -10.20
CA SER A 155 5.13 -4.40 -9.47
C SER A 155 6.59 -4.73 -9.17
N CYS A 156 7.00 -4.49 -7.93
CA CYS A 156 8.39 -4.70 -7.50
C CYS A 156 8.79 -6.18 -7.45
N VAL A 157 7.84 -7.11 -7.46
CA VAL A 157 8.18 -8.54 -7.61
C VAL A 157 8.74 -8.84 -9.00
N LEU A 158 8.54 -7.94 -9.97
CA LEU A 158 9.13 -8.00 -11.30
C LEU A 158 10.48 -7.29 -11.40
N ASP A 159 10.91 -6.56 -10.37
CA ASP A 159 12.17 -5.81 -10.35
C ASP A 159 13.38 -6.75 -10.51
N GLY A 160 14.17 -6.50 -11.54
CA GLY A 160 15.42 -7.18 -11.83
C GLY A 160 15.33 -8.65 -12.24
N LEU A 161 14.14 -9.11 -12.68
CA LEU A 161 13.95 -10.49 -13.13
C LEU A 161 14.49 -10.79 -14.53
N GLY A 162 14.85 -9.78 -15.31
CA GLY A 162 15.37 -9.93 -16.67
C GLY A 162 16.87 -10.20 -16.73
N THR A 163 17.34 -10.47 -17.94
CA THR A 163 18.77 -10.63 -18.26
C THR A 163 19.25 -9.55 -19.24
N PRO A 164 20.47 -9.01 -19.10
CA PRO A 164 20.96 -7.99 -20.02
C PRO A 164 20.92 -8.42 -21.50
N VAL A 165 20.48 -7.52 -22.38
CA VAL A 165 20.65 -7.65 -23.83
C VAL A 165 21.63 -6.57 -24.27
N SER A 166 22.80 -6.96 -24.77
CA SER A 166 23.93 -6.03 -25.02
C SER A 166 23.62 -4.84 -25.94
N TRP A 167 22.59 -4.97 -26.79
CA TRP A 167 22.17 -3.94 -27.73
C TRP A 167 20.90 -3.17 -27.28
N VAL A 168 20.29 -3.52 -26.14
CA VAL A 168 19.16 -2.79 -25.52
C VAL A 168 19.66 -2.14 -24.24
N LEU A 169 20.10 -0.88 -24.35
CA LEU A 169 20.70 -0.14 -23.22
C LEU A 169 19.70 0.77 -22.48
N PHE A 170 18.58 1.07 -23.13
CA PHE A 170 17.52 1.92 -22.60
C PHE A 170 16.18 1.22 -22.81
N ASP A 171 15.20 1.58 -22.00
CA ASP A 171 13.82 1.11 -22.13
C ASP A 171 13.00 1.96 -23.13
N ALA A 172 11.67 1.92 -23.06
CA ALA A 172 10.79 2.68 -23.95
C ALA A 172 10.73 4.20 -23.66
N ASP A 173 10.98 4.64 -22.43
CA ASP A 173 11.01 6.06 -22.04
C ASP A 173 12.43 6.64 -21.98
N ASN A 174 13.40 5.85 -22.43
CA ASN A 174 14.81 6.21 -22.52
C ASN A 174 15.51 6.24 -21.16
N ASP A 175 14.99 5.49 -20.19
CA ASP A 175 15.64 5.21 -18.91
C ASP A 175 16.69 4.08 -19.10
N PRO A 176 17.90 4.21 -18.51
CA PRO A 176 18.93 3.19 -18.66
C PRO A 176 18.52 1.88 -18.02
N ARG A 177 18.67 0.77 -18.76
CA ARG A 177 18.48 -0.57 -18.21
C ARG A 177 19.55 -0.91 -17.18
N HIS A 178 19.18 -1.63 -16.13
CA HIS A 178 20.12 -2.09 -15.13
C HIS A 178 21.14 -3.06 -15.77
N PRO A 179 22.46 -2.85 -15.55
CA PRO A 179 23.50 -3.50 -16.32
C PRO A 179 23.63 -5.01 -16.09
N SER A 180 23.06 -5.54 -15.00
CA SER A 180 23.14 -6.96 -14.64
C SER A 180 21.79 -7.63 -14.38
N SER A 181 20.73 -6.86 -14.18
CA SER A 181 19.42 -7.35 -13.78
C SER A 181 18.35 -6.35 -14.22
N PRO A 182 18.15 -6.19 -15.54
CA PRO A 182 17.12 -5.32 -16.05
C PRO A 182 15.72 -5.86 -15.75
N ASP A 183 14.70 -5.03 -15.87
CA ASP A 183 13.32 -5.46 -15.68
C ASP A 183 12.78 -6.15 -16.94
N PRO A 184 11.94 -7.20 -16.79
CA PRO A 184 11.18 -7.73 -17.91
C PRO A 184 10.19 -6.68 -18.41
N GLY A 185 9.96 -6.64 -19.73
CA GLY A 185 9.05 -5.70 -20.36
C GLY A 185 9.72 -4.41 -20.85
N ALA A 186 8.88 -3.50 -21.34
CA ALA A 186 9.30 -2.29 -22.02
C ALA A 186 9.67 -1.13 -21.08
N ASP A 187 9.56 -1.34 -19.77
CA ASP A 187 9.78 -0.33 -18.75
C ASP A 187 10.88 -0.79 -17.81
N GLU A 188 11.81 0.11 -17.47
CA GLU A 188 12.79 -0.11 -16.41
C GLU A 188 12.39 0.73 -15.18
N PHE A 189 12.00 0.04 -14.12
CA PHE A 189 11.47 0.62 -12.90
C PHE A 189 12.37 0.29 -11.72
N SER A 190 12.86 1.32 -11.02
CA SER A 190 13.55 1.12 -9.74
C SER A 190 12.57 1.11 -8.57
N PHE A 191 12.37 -0.04 -7.93
CA PHE A 191 11.65 -0.07 -6.67
C PHE A 191 12.56 0.30 -5.50
N THR A 192 12.17 1.31 -4.71
CA THR A 192 12.78 1.56 -3.40
C THR A 192 11.67 1.68 -2.38
N ALA A 193 11.58 0.72 -1.47
CA ALA A 193 10.65 0.78 -0.35
C ALA A 193 11.05 1.94 0.59
N VAL A 194 10.35 3.06 0.48
CA VAL A 194 10.49 4.20 1.40
C VAL A 194 9.41 4.07 2.49
N PRO A 195 9.77 4.22 3.79
CA PRO A 195 8.76 4.28 4.84
C PRO A 195 7.73 5.39 4.56
N LEU A 196 6.46 5.01 4.52
CA LEU A 196 5.33 5.91 4.40
C LEU A 196 5.13 6.62 5.74
N SER A 197 4.99 7.95 5.73
CA SER A 197 4.63 8.71 6.93
C SER A 197 3.15 9.07 6.87
N ALA A 198 2.38 8.63 7.87
CA ALA A 198 1.00 9.09 8.06
C ALA A 198 0.97 10.42 8.84
N PRO A 199 -0.01 11.32 8.60
CA PRO A 199 -0.22 12.50 9.44
C PRO A 199 -0.43 12.09 10.91
N GLY A 200 0.18 12.82 11.84
CA GLY A 200 0.03 12.54 13.26
C GLY A 200 -1.44 12.64 13.72
N ILE A 201 -1.91 11.65 14.47
CA ILE A 201 -3.26 11.62 15.05
C ILE A 201 -3.19 12.15 16.47
N THR A 202 -4.02 13.13 16.81
CA THR A 202 -4.18 13.62 18.19
C THR A 202 -5.59 13.33 18.69
N VAL A 203 -5.71 12.56 19.77
CA VAL A 203 -7.01 12.22 20.38
C VAL A 203 -7.03 12.49 21.89
N PRO A 204 -8.15 12.94 22.46
CA PRO A 204 -8.33 12.98 23.90
C PRO A 204 -8.34 11.58 24.52
N SER A 205 -7.88 11.45 25.76
CA SER A 205 -7.89 10.18 26.51
C SER A 205 -9.28 9.56 26.67
N SER A 206 -10.35 10.34 26.54
CA SER A 206 -11.74 9.87 26.58
C SER A 206 -12.19 9.13 25.31
N GLN A 207 -11.42 9.19 24.23
CA GLN A 207 -11.70 8.51 22.95
C GLN A 207 -10.87 7.24 22.75
N LEU A 208 -10.20 6.76 23.79
CA LEU A 208 -9.45 5.50 23.75
C LEU A 208 -10.37 4.30 23.99
N PRO A 209 -10.11 3.13 23.36
CA PRO A 209 -9.00 2.86 22.45
C PRO A 209 -9.19 3.52 21.07
N LEU A 210 -8.09 4.01 20.51
CA LEU A 210 -8.04 4.45 19.11
C LEU A 210 -7.83 3.23 18.22
N VAL A 211 -8.65 3.08 17.19
CA VAL A 211 -8.44 2.05 16.16
C VAL A 211 -7.51 2.64 15.10
N LEU A 212 -6.31 2.07 14.95
CA LEU A 212 -5.45 2.33 13.80
C LEU A 212 -5.72 1.25 12.75
N THR A 213 -5.77 1.64 11.48
CA THR A 213 -5.97 0.74 10.33
C THR A 213 -4.84 0.97 9.34
N ALA A 214 -4.06 -0.07 9.04
CA ALA A 214 -3.05 -0.05 8.00
C ALA A 214 -3.71 -0.08 6.60
N PRO A 215 -3.00 0.33 5.54
CA PRO A 215 -3.47 0.18 4.17
C PRO A 215 -3.86 -1.26 3.80
N ASP A 216 -4.63 -1.38 2.72
CA ASP A 216 -5.02 -2.67 2.16
C ASP A 216 -3.78 -3.45 1.69
N GLY A 217 -3.80 -4.77 1.90
CA GLY A 217 -2.65 -5.64 1.68
C GLY A 217 -2.63 -6.81 2.66
N GLY A 218 -1.44 -7.27 3.02
CA GLY A 218 -1.20 -8.29 4.02
C GLY A 218 -0.08 -9.26 3.60
N PRO A 219 0.55 -9.97 4.54
CA PRO A 219 0.33 -9.93 5.99
C PRO A 219 0.80 -8.62 6.61
N TRP A 220 0.14 -8.19 7.69
CA TRP A 220 0.57 -7.03 8.48
C TRP A 220 1.48 -7.47 9.61
N SER A 221 2.46 -6.64 9.95
CA SER A 221 3.36 -6.83 11.08
C SER A 221 3.53 -5.50 11.80
N TRP A 222 2.77 -5.31 12.87
CA TRP A 222 2.88 -4.14 13.73
C TRP A 222 4.02 -4.29 14.73
N ILE A 223 4.62 -3.18 15.15
CA ILE A 223 5.59 -3.17 16.27
C ILE A 223 5.02 -3.74 17.59
N THR A 224 3.69 -3.81 17.71
CA THR A 224 2.98 -4.41 18.85
C THR A 224 2.94 -5.95 18.79
N GLY A 225 3.40 -6.55 17.68
CA GLY A 225 3.31 -7.98 17.41
C GLY A 225 1.97 -8.43 16.81
N ALA A 226 1.04 -7.51 16.57
CA ALA A 226 -0.23 -7.82 15.92
C ALA A 226 -0.06 -8.07 14.41
N THR A 227 -0.89 -8.96 13.86
CA THR A 227 -0.88 -9.33 12.43
C THR A 227 -2.18 -9.02 11.69
N THR A 228 -3.10 -8.30 12.34
CA THR A 228 -4.37 -7.85 11.77
C THR A 228 -4.20 -6.47 11.13
N GLN A 229 -5.01 -6.15 10.11
CA GLN A 229 -5.00 -4.83 9.47
C GLN A 229 -5.23 -3.68 10.45
N SER A 230 -6.08 -3.91 11.47
CA SER A 230 -6.37 -2.93 12.50
C SER A 230 -5.88 -3.36 13.88
N ILE A 231 -5.47 -2.37 14.68
CA ILE A 231 -5.06 -2.54 16.08
C ILE A 231 -5.76 -1.52 16.98
N ASN A 232 -5.99 -1.92 18.24
CA ASN A 232 -6.46 -1.01 19.29
C ASN A 232 -5.27 -0.41 20.04
N VAL A 233 -5.20 0.91 20.06
CA VAL A 233 -4.16 1.70 20.70
C VAL A 233 -4.68 2.40 21.96
N PHE A 234 -3.96 2.24 23.07
CA PHE A 234 -4.35 2.77 24.39
C PHE A 234 -3.42 3.88 24.89
N VAL A 235 -2.26 4.07 24.28
CA VAL A 235 -1.25 5.05 24.69
C VAL A 235 -0.69 5.77 23.48
N GLY A 236 -0.30 7.03 23.68
CA GLY A 236 0.43 7.77 22.65
C GLY A 236 1.79 7.12 22.37
N GLY A 237 2.27 7.23 21.14
CA GLY A 237 3.49 6.59 20.67
C GLY A 237 3.58 6.59 19.14
N LEU A 238 4.72 6.11 18.63
CA LEU A 238 4.90 5.85 17.21
C LEU A 238 4.55 4.39 16.94
N TYR A 239 3.58 4.14 16.06
CA TYR A 239 3.16 2.82 15.64
C TYR A 239 3.64 2.59 14.21
N SER A 240 4.55 1.64 14.03
CA SER A 240 5.03 1.21 12.72
C SER A 240 4.38 -0.11 12.31
N CYS A 241 3.96 -0.21 11.05
CA CYS A 241 3.40 -1.42 10.46
C CYS A 241 4.10 -1.72 9.14
N THR A 242 4.61 -2.95 9.02
CA THR A 242 5.07 -3.49 7.73
C THR A 242 3.95 -4.30 7.10
N PHE A 243 3.70 -4.13 5.80
CA PHE A 243 2.67 -4.87 5.06
C PHE A 243 3.08 -5.08 3.59
N THR A 244 2.52 -6.10 2.95
CA THR A 244 2.71 -6.35 1.51
C THR A 244 1.46 -5.90 0.75
N ASP A 245 1.62 -5.10 -0.31
CA ASP A 245 0.49 -4.65 -1.13
C ASP A 245 0.05 -5.71 -2.17
N VAL A 246 -0.94 -5.35 -3.00
CA VAL A 246 -1.45 -6.23 -4.07
C VAL A 246 -0.40 -6.52 -5.15
N ASN A 247 0.63 -5.69 -5.28
CA ASN A 247 1.73 -5.83 -6.21
C ASN A 247 2.89 -6.65 -5.63
N GLY A 248 2.71 -7.25 -4.45
CA GLY A 248 3.74 -8.02 -3.76
C GLY A 248 4.82 -7.16 -3.10
N CYS A 249 4.65 -5.84 -3.04
CA CYS A 249 5.62 -4.91 -2.51
C CYS A 249 5.48 -4.71 -1.02
N THR A 250 6.60 -4.83 -0.31
CA THR A 250 6.63 -4.64 1.14
C THR A 250 6.85 -3.18 1.48
N TRP A 251 5.88 -2.59 2.15
CA TRP A 251 5.88 -1.21 2.63
C TRP A 251 5.95 -1.19 4.15
N THR A 252 6.49 -0.09 4.68
CA THR A 252 6.39 0.21 6.12
C THR A 252 5.71 1.56 6.28
N ILE A 253 4.72 1.65 7.16
CA ILE A 253 4.02 2.89 7.48
C ILE A 253 4.18 3.25 8.95
N ASP A 254 4.54 4.51 9.21
CA ASP A 254 4.72 5.07 10.54
C ASP A 254 3.57 6.03 10.89
N GLN A 255 2.90 5.75 12.00
CA GLN A 255 1.78 6.54 12.54
C GLN A 255 2.13 7.07 13.93
N ALA A 256 2.32 8.39 14.03
CA ALA A 256 2.44 9.05 15.33
C ALA A 256 1.05 9.26 15.96
N VAL A 257 0.88 8.84 17.21
CA VAL A 257 -0.34 9.06 18.01
C VAL A 257 0.00 9.89 19.25
N THR A 258 -0.68 11.02 19.40
CA THR A 258 -0.62 11.87 20.59
C THR A 258 -1.92 11.76 21.36
N VAL A 259 -1.85 11.44 22.66
CA VAL A 259 -3.02 11.40 23.53
C VAL A 259 -3.05 12.66 24.38
N ASN A 260 -4.04 13.51 24.16
CA ASN A 260 -4.28 14.69 24.97
C ASN A 260 -5.09 14.30 26.21
N ILE A 261 -4.62 14.68 27.38
CA ILE A 261 -5.42 14.57 28.59
C ILE A 261 -6.22 15.87 28.69
N ASN A 262 -7.46 15.85 28.22
CA ASN A 262 -8.36 16.99 28.36
C ASN A 262 -8.69 17.15 29.85
N THR A 263 -8.01 18.08 30.53
CA THR A 263 -8.41 18.56 31.85
C THR A 263 -9.60 19.50 31.64
N GLY A 264 -10.76 18.92 31.38
CA GLY A 264 -12.00 19.66 31.15
C GLY A 264 -12.44 20.42 32.39
N LEU A 265 -12.01 21.66 32.51
CA LEU A 265 -12.70 22.69 33.27
C LEU A 265 -12.77 23.92 32.37
N GLU A 266 -13.80 23.99 31.53
CA GLU A 266 -14.37 25.30 31.21
C GLU A 266 -14.66 25.97 32.55
N PRO A 267 -14.28 27.24 32.79
CA PRO A 267 -14.75 27.96 33.95
C PRO A 267 -16.26 28.02 33.84
N ALA A 268 -16.94 27.09 34.54
CA ALA A 268 -18.38 27.12 34.69
C ALA A 268 -18.72 28.56 35.04
N SER A 269 -19.50 29.22 34.21
CA SER A 269 -20.10 30.51 34.50
C SER A 269 -20.77 30.39 35.85
N THR A 270 -20.07 30.82 36.89
CA THR A 270 -20.47 30.59 38.27
C THR A 270 -21.77 31.32 38.51
N PRO A 271 -22.88 30.64 38.84
CA PRO A 271 -23.98 31.30 39.50
C PRO A 271 -23.43 31.75 40.86
N ALA A 272 -23.38 33.07 41.08
CA ALA A 272 -22.89 33.76 42.28
C ALA A 272 -21.37 34.04 42.34
N GLY A 273 -20.90 34.98 41.51
CA GLY A 273 -19.86 35.98 41.83
C GLY A 273 -18.45 35.53 42.24
N LEU A 274 -18.22 34.23 42.47
CA LEU A 274 -17.02 33.67 43.07
C LEU A 274 -15.99 33.32 41.98
N LEU A 275 -14.89 34.05 41.92
CA LEU A 275 -13.82 33.86 40.95
C LEU A 275 -12.68 33.09 41.60
N VAL A 276 -12.23 31.98 41.02
CA VAL A 276 -11.13 31.18 41.59
C VAL A 276 -10.01 31.03 40.57
N PHE A 277 -8.81 31.53 40.88
CA PHE A 277 -7.66 31.47 39.98
C PHE A 277 -6.31 31.42 40.73
N PRO A 278 -5.29 30.70 40.21
CA PRO A 278 -5.34 29.82 39.05
C PRO A 278 -6.03 28.50 39.40
N ASN A 279 -6.97 28.05 38.58
CA ASN A 279 -7.54 26.72 38.67
C ASN A 279 -7.25 26.01 37.33
N PRO A 280 -6.38 24.98 37.29
CA PRO A 280 -5.80 24.25 38.42
C PRO A 280 -4.71 25.00 39.20
N ALA A 281 -4.52 24.66 40.49
CA ALA A 281 -3.49 25.22 41.37
C ALA A 281 -2.45 24.18 41.82
N THR A 282 -1.22 24.65 42.06
CA THR A 282 -0.11 23.84 42.60
C THR A 282 0.26 24.23 44.03
N THR A 283 0.07 25.50 44.40
CA THR A 283 0.50 26.04 45.71
C THR A 283 -0.62 26.82 46.39
N SER A 284 -1.34 27.65 45.64
CA SER A 284 -2.36 28.53 46.18
C SER A 284 -3.43 28.87 45.15
N LEU A 285 -4.63 29.17 45.63
CA LEU A 285 -5.78 29.70 44.88
C LEU A 285 -6.09 31.09 45.39
N THR A 286 -6.39 32.01 44.48
CA THR A 286 -7.01 33.30 44.81
C THR A 286 -8.52 33.18 44.63
N ILE A 287 -9.27 33.60 45.64
CA ILE A 287 -10.73 33.58 45.68
C ILE A 287 -11.22 35.04 45.64
N GLY A 288 -11.71 35.46 44.49
CA GLY A 288 -12.36 36.75 44.25
C GLY A 288 -13.88 36.66 44.42
N GLY A 289 -14.51 37.81 44.66
CA GLY A 289 -15.97 37.90 44.78
C GLY A 289 -16.56 37.51 46.13
N VAL A 290 -15.74 37.52 47.18
CA VAL A 290 -16.13 37.24 48.57
C VAL A 290 -15.74 38.42 49.45
N GLU A 291 -16.64 38.87 50.32
CA GLU A 291 -16.32 39.85 51.36
C GLU A 291 -15.59 39.17 52.52
N LEU A 292 -14.41 39.70 52.88
CA LEU A 292 -13.58 39.14 53.95
C LEU A 292 -13.89 39.80 55.30
N PRO A 293 -13.83 39.07 56.43
CA PRO A 293 -13.45 37.66 56.53
C PRO A 293 -14.58 36.70 56.15
N ALA A 294 -14.26 35.62 55.42
CA ALA A 294 -15.24 34.63 54.98
C ALA A 294 -14.81 33.20 55.29
N ARG A 295 -15.77 32.37 55.71
CA ARG A 295 -15.51 30.96 55.93
C ARG A 295 -15.67 30.17 54.64
N ILE A 296 -14.65 29.41 54.29
CA ILE A 296 -14.66 28.47 53.18
C ILE A 296 -14.75 27.03 53.68
N GLN A 297 -15.30 26.16 52.84
CA GLN A 297 -15.33 24.72 53.01
C GLN A 297 -14.84 24.06 51.72
N LEU A 298 -13.83 23.20 51.84
CA LEU A 298 -13.38 22.29 50.79
C LEU A 298 -13.98 20.92 51.05
N LEU A 299 -14.66 20.38 50.06
CA LEU A 299 -15.24 19.04 50.11
C LEU A 299 -14.58 18.14 49.06
N SER A 300 -14.51 16.85 49.34
CA SER A 300 -14.23 15.82 48.33
C SER A 300 -15.40 15.76 47.33
N LEU A 301 -15.19 15.13 46.17
CA LEU A 301 -16.26 14.82 45.21
C LEU A 301 -17.39 13.99 45.83
N ASP A 302 -17.09 13.18 46.86
CA ASP A 302 -18.08 12.39 47.60
C ASP A 302 -18.85 13.21 48.67
N GLY A 303 -18.64 14.55 48.72
CA GLY A 303 -19.32 15.45 49.64
C GLY A 303 -18.78 15.47 51.07
N ARG A 304 -17.71 14.73 51.37
CA ARG A 304 -17.03 14.77 52.68
C ARG A 304 -16.23 16.06 52.84
N LEU A 305 -16.39 16.74 53.97
CA LEU A 305 -15.58 17.93 54.32
C LEU A 305 -14.10 17.54 54.47
N VAL A 306 -13.24 18.17 53.68
CA VAL A 306 -11.79 18.02 53.68
C VAL A 306 -11.14 19.12 54.53
N ARG A 307 -11.60 20.37 54.38
CA ARG A 307 -11.09 21.53 55.12
C ARG A 307 -12.17 22.57 55.33
N SER A 308 -12.11 23.27 56.47
CA SER A 308 -12.91 24.47 56.73
C SER A 308 -12.01 25.52 57.37
N GLU A 309 -11.95 26.71 56.79
CA GLU A 309 -11.04 27.78 57.21
C GLU A 309 -11.71 29.15 57.09
N LEU A 310 -11.36 30.07 57.99
CA LEU A 310 -11.77 31.47 57.91
C LEU A 310 -10.67 32.26 57.19
N LEU A 311 -10.96 32.73 55.99
CA LEU A 311 -10.05 33.55 55.20
C LEU A 311 -10.09 35.00 55.67
N THR A 312 -8.91 35.56 55.95
CA THR A 312 -8.69 37.00 56.21
C THR A 312 -8.01 37.72 55.03
N SER A 313 -7.56 36.95 54.05
CA SER A 313 -6.94 37.37 52.78
C SER A 313 -7.58 36.54 51.65
N PRO A 314 -7.66 37.04 50.41
CA PRO A 314 -8.29 36.30 49.30
C PRO A 314 -7.48 35.07 48.84
N VAL A 315 -6.38 34.71 49.50
CA VAL A 315 -5.51 33.59 49.12
C VAL A 315 -5.76 32.39 50.01
N LEU A 316 -6.07 31.25 49.39
CA LEU A 316 -6.15 29.93 50.00
C LEU A 316 -4.93 29.10 49.61
N GLN A 317 -4.19 28.58 50.59
CA GLN A 317 -3.10 27.63 50.34
C GLN A 317 -3.66 26.22 50.12
N VAL A 318 -3.15 25.55 49.08
CA VAL A 318 -3.54 24.18 48.70
C VAL A 318 -2.35 23.24 48.50
N SER A 319 -1.14 23.71 48.83
CA SER A 319 0.10 22.94 48.73
C SER A 319 0.14 21.70 49.61
N ASP A 320 -0.72 21.64 50.61
CA ASP A 320 -0.84 20.58 51.61
C ASP A 320 -2.00 19.60 51.32
N LEU A 321 -2.75 19.81 50.23
CA LEU A 321 -3.77 18.88 49.74
C LEU A 321 -3.14 17.87 48.77
N HIS A 322 -3.65 16.63 48.78
CA HIS A 322 -3.28 15.63 47.79
C HIS A 322 -3.79 16.01 46.39
N GLN A 323 -3.07 15.58 45.35
CA GLN A 323 -3.50 15.68 43.96
C GLN A 323 -4.94 15.18 43.81
N GLY A 324 -5.82 16.00 43.22
CA GLY A 324 -7.22 15.63 43.06
C GLY A 324 -8.15 16.80 42.81
N THR A 325 -9.44 16.47 42.69
CA THR A 325 -10.51 17.45 42.45
C THR A 325 -11.29 17.66 43.75
N TYR A 326 -11.50 18.93 44.10
CA TYR A 326 -12.23 19.33 45.30
C TYR A 326 -13.38 20.28 44.94
N LEU A 327 -14.37 20.36 45.82
CA LEU A 327 -15.50 21.28 45.76
C LEU A 327 -15.29 22.39 46.79
N LEU A 328 -15.18 23.63 46.33
CA LEU A 328 -15.05 24.83 47.16
C LEU A 328 -16.43 25.48 47.37
N ARG A 329 -16.77 25.75 48.63
CA ARG A 329 -17.99 26.43 49.05
C ARG A 329 -17.66 27.56 50.01
N THR A 330 -18.40 28.67 49.96
CA THR A 330 -18.37 29.75 50.96
C THR A 330 -19.61 29.69 51.85
N GLU A 331 -19.47 29.98 53.15
CA GLU A 331 -20.63 30.17 54.02
C GLU A 331 -21.30 31.52 53.73
N GLY A 332 -22.63 31.52 53.56
CA GLY A 332 -23.43 32.72 53.30
C GLY A 332 -23.82 32.95 51.84
N VAL A 333 -23.16 32.27 50.88
CA VAL A 333 -23.58 32.30 49.47
C VAL A 333 -24.44 31.08 49.17
N VAL A 334 -25.71 31.30 48.82
CA VAL A 334 -26.61 30.25 48.34
C VAL A 334 -26.27 29.99 46.87
N GLY A 335 -25.44 28.98 46.61
CA GLY A 335 -24.98 28.61 45.28
C GLY A 335 -24.38 27.19 45.26
N MET A 336 -24.23 26.63 44.06
CA MET A 336 -23.53 25.36 43.87
C MET A 336 -22.02 25.54 44.18
N PRO A 337 -21.34 24.56 44.80
CA PRO A 337 -19.91 24.65 45.04
C PRO A 337 -19.09 24.65 43.74
N ILE A 338 -17.97 25.37 43.72
CA ILE A 338 -17.06 25.44 42.57
C ILE A 338 -16.08 24.27 42.59
N ARG A 339 -15.88 23.61 41.46
CA ARG A 339 -14.83 22.60 41.31
C ARG A 339 -13.46 23.25 41.17
N ILE A 340 -12.52 22.83 42.00
CA ILE A 340 -11.10 23.21 41.93
C ILE A 340 -10.24 21.97 41.75
N GLN A 341 -9.09 22.10 41.09
CA GLN A 341 -8.16 21.00 40.86
C GLN A 341 -6.77 21.32 41.42
N VAL A 342 -6.20 20.36 42.16
CA VAL A 342 -4.83 20.41 42.70
C VAL A 342 -3.96 19.43 41.89
N LEU A 343 -2.88 19.94 41.28
CA LEU A 343 -2.07 19.18 40.31
C LEU A 343 -0.85 18.46 40.89
N ARG A 344 -0.57 18.57 42.19
CA ARG A 344 0.66 18.05 42.78
C ARG A 344 0.44 16.88 43.72
#